data_AF-A0A7C2A0Z9-F1
#
_entry.id   AF-A0A7C2A0Z9-F1
#
_cell.length_a   1.000
_cell.length_b   1.000
_cell.length_c   1.000
_cell.angle_alpha   90.00
_cell.angle_beta   90.00
_cell.angle_gamma   90.00
#
_symmetry.space_group_name_H-M   'P 1'
#
loop_
_entity.id
_entity.type
_entity.pdbx_description
1 polymer ?
#
loop_
_entity_poly.entity_id
_entity_poly.type
_entity_poly.pdbx_seq_one_letter_code
_entity_poly.pdbx_strand_id
1 'polypeptide(L)' 'MDNMTLIAMVSIVTAGLTIAIGGIGPALGEGRAVATALSALAQQPDSASTITRTLFVGLAMIESVAIYCF' A
#
# COMPACT_ATOMS: atom_id res chain seq x y z
N MET A 1 14.11 -7.16 -34.59
CA MET A 1 13.70 -7.65 -33.27
C MET A 1 12.88 -8.90 -33.47
N ASP A 2 13.22 -9.99 -32.80
CA ASP A 2 12.41 -11.19 -32.80
C ASP A 2 11.20 -11.02 -31.86
N ASN A 3 10.17 -11.83 -32.09
CA ASN A 3 8.92 -11.74 -31.33
C ASN A 3 9.15 -11.91 -29.81
N MET A 4 10.13 -12.72 -29.41
CA MET A 4 10.44 -12.97 -28.00
C MET A 4 10.96 -11.69 -27.32
N THR A 5 11.90 -10.98 -27.94
CA THR A 5 12.41 -9.70 -27.40
C THR A 5 11.31 -8.65 -27.31
N LEU A 6 10.42 -8.57 -28.30
CA LEU A 6 9.32 -7.61 -28.29
C LEU A 6 8.32 -7.90 -27.16
N ILE A 7 7.94 -9.16 -26.95
CA ILE A 7 7.07 -9.59 -25.84
C ILE A 7 7.73 -9.26 -24.50
N ALA A 8 9.01 -9.61 -24.34
CA ALA A 8 9.74 -9.36 -23.10
C ALA A 8 9.79 -7.87 -22.73
N MET A 9 10.06 -6.99 -23.70
CA MET A 9 10.07 -5.55 -23.44
C MET A 9 8.68 -5.04 -23.01
N VAL A 10 7.62 -5.45 -23.71
CA VAL A 10 6.25 -5.03 -23.36
C VAL A 10 5.88 -5.51 -21.97
N SER A 11 6.15 -6.78 -21.65
CA SER A 11 5.87 -7.35 -20.33
C SER A 11 6.55 -6.59 -19.19
N ILE A 12 7.84 -6.26 -19.35
CA ILE A 12 8.61 -5.52 -18.32
C ILE A 12 8.02 -4.12 -18.11
N VAL A 13 7.71 -3.40 -19.20
CA VAL A 13 7.12 -2.06 -19.11
C VAL A 13 5.74 -2.12 -18.46
N THR A 14 4.90 -3.07 -18.85
CA THR A 14 3.57 -3.23 -18.25
C THR A 14 3.63 -3.62 -16.77
N ALA A 15 4.56 -4.48 -16.37
CA ALA A 15 4.74 -4.84 -14.96
C ALA A 15 5.15 -3.62 -14.12
N GLY A 16 6.11 -2.83 -14.61
CA GLY A 16 6.51 -1.60 -13.94
C GLY A 16 5.37 -0.59 -13.79
N LEU A 17 4.53 -0.43 -14.83
CA LEU A 17 3.36 0.44 -14.78
C LEU A 17 2.29 -0.05 -13.81
N THR A 18 2.02 -1.36 -13.78
CA THR A 18 1.05 -1.96 -12.85
C THR A 18 1.46 -1.69 -11.40
N ILE A 19 2.73 -1.89 -11.05
CA ILE A 19 3.24 -1.61 -9.70
C ILE A 19 3.17 -0.10 -9.40
N ALA A 20 3.61 0.75 -10.34
CA ALA A 20 3.65 2.20 -10.15
C ALA A 20 2.26 2.80 -9.91
N ILE A 21 1.24 2.35 -10.64
CA ILE A 21 -0.14 2.82 -10.49
C ILE A 21 -0.80 2.16 -9.28
N GLY A 22 -0.60 0.85 -9.11
CA GLY A 22 -1.19 0.05 -8.04
C GLY A 22 -0.77 0.49 -6.64
N GLY A 23 0.46 0.99 -6.48
CA GLY A 23 0.96 1.47 -5.19
C GLY A 23 0.39 2.82 -4.72
N ILE A 24 -0.21 3.63 -5.60
CA ILE A 24 -0.66 5.00 -5.25
C ILE A 24 -1.81 4.98 -4.25
N GLY A 25 -2.81 4.11 -4.47
CA GLY A 25 -3.98 4.00 -3.60
C GLY A 25 -3.62 3.57 -2.18
N PRO A 26 -2.90 2.44 -2.00
CA PRO A 26 -2.36 2.01 -0.72
C PRO A 26 -1.53 3.09 -0.04
N ALA A 27 -0.55 3.69 -0.73
CA ALA A 27 0.31 4.72 -0.14
C ALA A 27 -0.48 5.91 0.44
N LEU A 28 -1.51 6.39 -0.27
CA LEU A 28 -2.38 7.46 0.21
C LEU A 28 -3.29 7.01 1.37
N GLY A 29 -3.80 5.78 1.32
CA GLY A 29 -4.66 5.21 2.37
C GLY A 29 -3.90 4.99 3.68
N GLU A 30 -2.74 4.35 3.62
CA GLU A 30 -1.89 4.07 4.76
C GLU A 30 -1.36 5.34 5.40
N GLY A 31 -0.86 6.29 4.59
CA GLY A 31 -0.38 7.58 5.10
C GLY A 31 -1.44 8.34 5.89
N ARG A 32 -2.69 8.35 5.41
CA ARG A 32 -3.83 8.97 6.11
C ARG A 32 -4.21 8.21 7.37
N ALA A 33 -4.23 6.88 7.33
CA ALA A 33 -4.54 6.05 8.49
C ALA A 33 -3.53 6.26 9.62
N VAL A 34 -2.23 6.29 9.29
CA VAL A 34 -1.15 6.54 10.25
C VAL A 34 -1.26 7.95 10.85
N ALA A 35 -1.45 8.99 10.03
CA ALA A 35 -1.60 10.36 10.53
C ALA A 35 -2.79 10.51 11.50
N THR A 36 -3.91 9.85 11.18
CA THR A 36 -5.11 9.83 12.04
C THR A 36 -4.85 9.09 13.35
N ALA A 37 -4.15 7.94 13.28
CA ALA A 37 -3.80 7.18 14.47
C ALA A 37 -2.85 7.95 15.39
N LEU A 38 -1.87 8.67 14.86
CA LEU A 38 -0.98 9.54 15.65
C LEU A 38 -1.78 10.63 16.39
N SER A 39 -2.76 11.23 15.72
CA SER A 39 -3.65 12.23 16.34
C SER A 39 -4.49 11.60 17.46
N ALA A 40 -5.02 10.39 17.25
CA ALA A 40 -5.78 9.66 18.26
C ALA A 40 -4.91 9.24 19.47
N LEU A 41 -3.66 8.83 19.23
CA LEU A 41 -2.70 8.52 20.28
C LEU A 41 -2.35 9.74 21.13
N ALA A 42 -2.22 10.91 20.51
CA ALA A 42 -1.97 12.16 21.23
C ALA A 42 -3.16 12.59 22.10
N GLN A 43 -4.39 12.34 21.63
CA GLN A 43 -5.61 12.65 22.38
C GLN A 43 -5.88 11.65 23.51
N GLN A 44 -5.58 10.37 23.30
CA GLN A 44 -5.90 9.31 24.24
C GLN A 44 -4.76 8.30 24.41
N PRO A 45 -3.70 8.66 25.16
CA PRO A 45 -2.52 7.81 25.34
C PRO A 45 -2.84 6.49 26.07
N ASP A 46 -3.85 6.46 26.94
CA ASP A 46 -4.27 5.26 27.67
C ASP A 46 -4.81 4.16 26.74
N SER A 47 -5.29 4.52 25.55
CA SER A 47 -5.83 3.59 24.54
C SER A 47 -4.80 3.19 23.47
N ALA A 48 -3.51 3.46 23.69
CA ALA A 48 -2.48 3.28 22.67
C ALA A 48 -2.36 1.85 22.13
N SER A 49 -2.49 0.85 22.99
CA SER A 49 -2.46 -0.57 22.58
C SER A 49 -3.59 -0.94 21.63
N THR A 50 -4.81 -0.49 21.94
CA THR A 50 -6.01 -0.72 21.11
C THR A 50 -5.90 0.02 19.77
N ILE A 51 -5.50 1.29 19.79
CA ILE A 51 -5.35 2.11 18.57
C ILE A 51 -4.32 1.47 17.64
N THR A 52 -3.16 1.10 18.16
CA THR A 52 -2.06 0.52 17.37
C THR A 52 -2.45 -0.83 16.78
N ARG A 53 -3.13 -1.69 17.55
CA ARG A 53 -3.60 -3.00 17.06
C ARG A 53 -4.61 -2.83 15.92
N THR A 54 -5.59 -1.96 16.08
CA THR A 54 -6.59 -1.71 15.03
C THR A 54 -5.95 -1.08 13.79
N LEU A 55 -5.00 -0.15 13.97
CA LEU A 55 -4.23 0.44 12.87
C LEU A 55 -3.54 -0.64 12.05
N PHE A 56 -2.75 -1.52 12.67
CA PHE A 56 -2.01 -2.55 11.92
C PHE A 56 -2.92 -3.56 11.22
N VAL A 57 -4.05 -3.93 11.82
CA VAL A 57 -5.04 -4.78 11.13
C VAL A 57 -5.60 -4.05 9.91
N GLY A 58 -5.91 -2.76 10.02
CA GLY A 58 -6.38 -1.95 8.90
C GLY A 58 -5.34 -1.79 7.79
N LEU A 59 -4.10 -1.47 8.15
CA LEU A 59 -2.98 -1.37 7.20
C LEU A 59 -2.76 -2.68 6.46
N ALA A 60 -2.78 -3.83 7.16
CA ALA A 60 -2.63 -5.14 6.53
C ALA A 60 -3.72 -5.42 5.47
N MET A 61 -4.96 -4.95 5.69
CA MET A 61 -6.04 -5.09 4.70
C MET A 61 -5.81 -4.18 3.49
N ILE A 62 -5.31 -2.96 3.69
CA ILE A 62 -4.97 -2.04 2.59
C ILE A 62 -3.80 -2.60 1.78
N GLU A 63 -2.77 -3.09 2.45
CA GLU A 63 -1.57 -3.64 1.82
C GLU A 63 -1.88 -4.91 1.01
N SER A 64 -2.88 -5.70 1.40
CA SER A 64 -3.32 -6.86 0.60
C SER A 64 -3.74 -6.49 -0.83
N VAL A 65 -4.28 -5.29 -1.03
CA VAL A 65 -4.65 -4.77 -2.36
C VAL A 65 -3.40 -4.34 -3.13
N ALA A 66 -2.40 -3.77 -2.45
CA ALA A 66 -1.12 -3.39 -3.04
C ALA A 66 -0.38 -4.63 -3.60
N ILE A 67 -0.40 -5.73 -2.85
CA ILE A 67 0.24 -6.99 -3.21
C ILE A 67 -0.34 -7.60 -4.48
N TYR A 68 -1.61 -7.34 -4.83
CA TYR A 68 -2.17 -7.81 -6.11
C TYR A 68 -1.54 -7.15 -7.34
N CYS A 69 -0.91 -5.99 -7.17
CA CYS A 69 -0.23 -5.28 -8.24
C CYS A 69 1.27 -5.59 -8.33
N PHE A 70 1.81 -6.36 -7.38
CA PHE A 70 3.20 -6.82 -7.33
C PHE A 70 3.36 -8.17 -8.02
#